data_AF-A0A9E2ASM4-F1
#
_entry.id   AF-A0A9E2ASM4-F1
#
_cell.length_a   1.000
_cell.length_b   1.000
_cell.length_c   1.000
_cell.angle_alpha   90.00
_cell.angle_beta   90.00
_cell.angle_gamma   90.00
#
_symmetry.space_group_name_H-M   'P 1'
#
loop_
_entity.id
_entity.type
_entity.pdbx_description
1 polymer ?
#
loop_
_entity_poly.entity_id
_entity_poly.type
_entity_poly.pdbx_seq_one_letter_code
_entity_poly.pdbx_strand_id
1 'polypeptide(L)'
;MGISLSGKETIATDLEAYFQQFRQHIVGVDQTFNSPYGVKRIIYADWTASGRLYGPIEEKLLHEVGPMVANTHTETSFTGSVMTMAYH
;
A
#
# COMPACT_ATOMS: atom_id res chain seq x y z
N MET A 1 15.66 -37.61 26.40
CA MET A 1 15.97 -36.17 26.52
C MET A 1 16.14 -35.65 25.10
N GLY A 2 15.33 -34.67 24.70
CA GLY A 2 15.30 -34.14 23.34
C GLY A 2 13.87 -33.97 22.85
N ILE A 3 13.20 -32.92 23.35
CA ILE A 3 11.87 -32.52 22.89
C ILE A 3 12.08 -31.85 21.52
N SER A 4 11.63 -32.49 20.45
CA SER A 4 11.56 -31.86 19.13
C SER A 4 10.40 -30.86 19.15
N LEU A 5 10.72 -29.57 19.13
CA LEU A 5 9.72 -28.52 18.97
C LEU A 5 9.34 -28.47 17.48
N SER A 6 8.36 -29.30 17.12
CA SER A 6 7.62 -29.22 15.86
C SER A 6 7.17 -27.77 15.65
N GLY A 7 7.57 -27.18 14.53
CA GLY A 7 7.14 -25.85 14.11
C GLY A 7 5.62 -25.77 14.11
N LYS A 8 5.07 -24.79 14.83
CA LYS A 8 3.66 -24.46 14.74
C LYS A 8 3.41 -23.84 13.37
N GLU A 9 2.75 -24.57 12.47
CA GLU A 9 2.01 -23.93 11.39
C GLU A 9 1.02 -22.97 12.05
N THR A 10 1.24 -21.68 11.82
CA THR A 10 0.36 -20.65 12.34
C THR A 10 -0.78 -20.57 11.34
N ILE A 11 -1.91 -21.20 11.67
CA ILE A 11 -3.12 -21.10 10.86
C ILE A 11 -3.55 -19.63 10.90
N ALA A 12 -3.53 -18.97 9.74
CA ALA A 12 -4.00 -17.61 9.61
C ALA A 12 -5.45 -17.54 10.10
N THR A 13 -5.76 -16.55 10.92
CA THR A 13 -7.14 -16.32 11.35
C THR A 13 -8.02 -15.99 10.14
N ASP A 14 -9.34 -16.18 10.23
CA ASP A 14 -10.27 -15.82 9.14
C ASP A 14 -10.10 -14.35 8.71
N LEU A 15 -9.86 -13.45 9.67
CA LEU A 15 -9.59 -12.03 9.39
C LEU A 15 -8.24 -11.81 8.73
N GLU A 16 -7.19 -12.49 9.17
CA GLU A 16 -5.87 -12.39 8.55
C GLU A 16 -5.92 -12.88 7.10
N ALA A 17 -6.58 -14.01 6.85
CA ALA A 17 -6.79 -14.54 5.51
C ALA A 17 -7.61 -13.58 4.64
N TYR A 18 -8.71 -13.03 5.18
CA TYR A 18 -9.54 -12.04 4.47
C TYR A 18 -8.74 -10.78 4.08
N PHE A 19 -7.93 -10.25 5.01
CA PHE A 19 -7.17 -9.03 4.77
C PHE A 19 -5.87 -9.21 3.99
N GLN A 20 -5.42 -10.45 3.80
CA GLN A 20 -4.17 -10.76 3.10
C GLN A 20 -4.12 -10.16 1.69
N GLN A 21 -5.24 -10.20 0.97
CA GLN A 21 -5.36 -9.63 -0.38
C GLN A 21 -5.11 -8.12 -0.43
N PHE A 22 -5.39 -7.38 0.65
CA PHE A 22 -5.10 -5.96 0.75
C PHE A 22 -3.67 -5.73 1.25
N ARG A 23 -3.23 -6.52 2.24
CA ARG A 23 -1.89 -6.40 2.82
C ARG A 23 -0.78 -6.48 1.77
N GLN A 24 -0.90 -7.39 0.80
CA GLN A 24 0.09 -7.57 -0.27
C GLN A 24 0.30 -6.33 -1.16
N HIS A 25 -0.67 -5.41 -1.20
CA HIS A 25 -0.64 -4.20 -2.01
C HIS A 25 -0.15 -2.96 -1.25
N ILE A 26 0.18 -3.10 0.03
CA ILE A 26 0.79 -2.03 0.81
C ILE A 26 2.22 -1.79 0.30
N VAL A 27 2.54 -0.56 -0.07
CA VAL A 27 3.88 -0.21 -0.55
C VAL A 27 4.90 -0.41 0.57
N GLY A 28 5.97 -1.14 0.26
CA GLY A 28 7.01 -1.51 1.22
C GLY A 28 6.55 -2.52 2.28
N VAL A 29 5.46 -3.26 2.05
CA VAL A 29 5.12 -4.41 2.89
C VAL A 29 6.35 -5.32 2.99
N ASP A 30 6.65 -5.71 4.23
CA ASP A 30 7.79 -6.58 4.57
C ASP A 30 9.19 -6.01 4.23
N GLN A 31 9.26 -4.70 3.96
CA GLN A 31 10.52 -3.99 3.74
C GLN A 31 11.52 -4.25 4.87
N THR A 32 12.77 -4.46 4.48
CA THR A 32 13.89 -4.62 5.39
C THR A 32 14.86 -3.45 5.29
N PHE A 33 15.69 -3.28 6.31
CA PHE A 33 16.82 -2.36 6.31
C PHE A 33 18.07 -3.02 6.91
N ASN A 34 19.24 -2.52 6.54
CA ASN A 34 20.52 -2.94 7.10
C ASN A 34 20.76 -2.21 8.42
N SER A 35 21.02 -2.95 9.48
CA SER A 35 21.45 -2.42 10.77
C SER A 35 22.86 -2.93 11.10
N PRO A 36 23.57 -2.32 12.08
CA PRO A 36 24.82 -2.87 12.60
C PRO A 36 24.71 -4.32 13.13
N TYR A 37 23.49 -4.78 13.40
CA TYR A 37 23.19 -6.13 13.89
C TYR A 37 22.55 -7.03 12.82
N GLY A 38 22.83 -6.74 11.54
CA GLY A 38 22.33 -7.47 10.38
C GLY A 38 21.03 -6.88 9.80
N VAL A 39 20.46 -7.59 8.83
CA VAL A 39 19.20 -7.21 8.17
C VAL A 39 18.04 -7.34 9.16
N LYS A 40 17.21 -6.30 9.25
CA LYS A 40 16.00 -6.27 10.10
C LYS A 40 14.78 -5.92 9.27
N ARG A 41 13.63 -6.48 9.63
CA ARG A 41 12.33 -6.11 9.05
C ARG A 41 11.86 -4.80 9.67
N ILE A 42 11.30 -3.93 8.85
CA ILE A 42 10.63 -2.71 9.30
C ILE A 42 9.28 -3.10 9.89
N ILE A 43 9.09 -2.83 11.18
CA ILE A 43 7.80 -2.94 11.85
C ILE A 43 7.18 -1.55 11.83
N TYR A 44 6.24 -1.33 10.90
CA TYR A 44 5.48 -0.10 10.87
C TYR A 44 4.32 -0.21 11.85
N ALA A 45 4.39 0.58 12.93
CA ALA A 45 3.41 0.58 14.01
C ALA A 45 2.65 1.92 14.13
N ASP A 46 2.81 2.80 13.15
CA ASP A 46 2.27 4.17 13.16
C ASP A 46 0.96 4.30 12.34
N TRP A 47 0.25 3.19 12.13
CA TRP A 47 -0.96 3.09 11.30
C TRP A 47 -2.08 4.05 11.71
N THR A 48 -2.12 4.46 12.98
CA THR A 48 -3.11 5.40 13.50
C THR A 48 -2.81 6.86 13.13
N ALA A 49 -1.53 7.21 12.99
CA ALA A 49 -1.13 8.56 12.63
C ALA A 49 -1.09 8.74 11.11
N SER A 50 -0.60 7.73 10.39
CA SER A 50 -0.58 7.72 8.94
C SER A 50 -0.64 6.30 8.37
N GLY A 51 -1.28 6.16 7.21
CA GLY A 51 -1.21 4.95 6.40
C GLY A 51 0.03 4.96 5.51
N ARG A 52 0.48 3.77 5.08
CA ARG A 52 1.40 3.65 3.96
C ARG A 52 0.66 3.80 2.63
N LEU A 53 1.40 4.19 1.59
CA LEU A 53 0.87 4.20 0.22
C LEU A 53 0.32 2.81 -0.15
N TYR A 54 -0.71 2.82 -0.99
CA TYR A 54 -1.41 1.61 -1.42
C TYR A 54 -1.30 1.47 -2.93
N GLY A 55 -0.61 0.43 -3.40
CA GLY A 55 -0.21 0.27 -4.80
C GLY A 55 -1.33 0.54 -5.81
N PRO A 56 -2.53 -0.07 -5.67
CA PRO A 56 -3.65 0.20 -6.58
C PRO A 56 -4.10 1.65 -6.66
N ILE A 57 -4.00 2.42 -5.56
CA ILE A 57 -4.31 3.85 -5.58
C ILE A 57 -3.20 4.60 -6.32
N GLU A 58 -1.94 4.30 -6.01
CA GLU A 58 -0.79 4.94 -6.68
C GLU A 58 -0.76 4.66 -8.18
N GLU A 59 -1.09 3.43 -8.61
CA GLU A 59 -1.15 3.04 -10.02
C GLU A 59 -2.24 3.83 -10.76
N LYS A 60 -3.40 4.03 -10.13
CA LYS A 60 -4.48 4.86 -10.70
C LYS A 60 -4.07 6.33 -10.78
N LEU A 61 -3.48 6.85 -9.71
CA LEU A 61 -2.99 8.22 -9.68
C LEU A 61 -1.93 8.44 -10.78
N LEU A 62 -1.01 7.49 -10.96
CA LEU A 62 0.07 7.60 -11.92
C LEU A 62 -0.39 7.44 -13.38
N HIS A 63 -1.24 6.45 -13.67
CA HIS A 63 -1.53 6.05 -15.05
C HIS A 63 -2.89 6.54 -15.57
N GLU A 64 -3.86 6.82 -14.68
CA GLU A 64 -5.19 7.30 -15.09
C GLU A 64 -5.34 8.81 -14.83
N VAL A 65 -4.96 9.27 -13.63
CA VAL A 65 -5.10 10.69 -13.25
C VAL A 65 -3.95 11.53 -13.78
N GLY A 66 -2.71 11.07 -13.60
CA GLY A 66 -1.48 11.78 -13.98
C GLY A 66 -1.47 12.31 -15.42
N PRO A 67 -1.81 11.49 -16.44
CA PRO A 67 -1.85 11.95 -17.83
C PRO A 67 -2.92 13.01 -18.11
N MET A 68 -3.95 13.10 -17.27
CA MET A 68 -5.07 14.01 -17.43
C MET A 68 -4.91 15.30 -16.62
N VAL A 69 -3.83 15.48 -15.87
CA VAL A 69 -3.61 16.65 -15.01
C VAL A 69 -3.70 17.95 -15.83
N ALA A 70 -4.59 18.82 -15.37
CA ALA A 70 -4.83 20.15 -15.90
C ALA A 70 -5.44 21.03 -14.80
N ASN A 71 -5.51 22.34 -15.04
CA ASN A 71 -6.17 23.25 -14.11
C ASN A 71 -7.65 22.87 -13.99
N THR A 72 -8.10 22.61 -12.76
CA THR A 72 -9.47 22.16 -12.41
C THR A 72 -10.54 23.24 -12.54
N HIS A 73 -10.19 24.44 -13.03
CA HIS A 73 -11.09 25.60 -13.13
C HIS A 73 -11.34 26.03 -14.57
N THR A 74 -11.03 25.17 -15.54
CA THR A 74 -11.16 25.49 -16.96
C THR A 74 -11.58 24.25 -17.75
N GLU A 75 -12.61 24.39 -18.59
CA GLU A 75 -13.10 23.32 -19.48
C GLU A 75 -12.70 23.53 -20.95
N THR A 76 -11.68 24.35 -21.18
CA THR A 76 -11.28 24.76 -22.54
C THR A 76 -10.48 23.67 -23.28
N SER A 77 -9.97 22.66 -22.57
CA SER A 77 -9.29 21.50 -23.13
C SER A 77 -9.90 20.21 -22.60
N PHE A 78 -9.68 19.11 -23.33
CA PHE A 78 -10.14 17.78 -22.91
C PHE A 78 -9.67 17.43 -21.49
N THR A 79 -8.37 17.61 -21.20
CA THR A 79 -7.82 17.34 -19.86
C THR A 79 -8.36 18.29 -18.80
N GLY A 80 -8.59 19.56 -19.14
CA GLY A 80 -9.23 20.54 -18.25
C GLY A 80 -10.64 20.11 -17.84
N SER A 81 -11.48 19.74 -18.81
CA SER A 81 -12.84 19.24 -18.54
C SER A 81 -12.83 17.96 -17.70
N VAL A 82 -11.95 17.00 -18.02
CA VAL A 82 -11.83 15.75 -17.24
C VAL A 82 -11.48 16.06 -15.78
N MET A 83 -10.53 16.96 -15.53
CA MET A 83 -10.13 17.33 -14.17
C MET A 83 -11.19 18.15 -13.45
N THR A 84 -11.88 19.09 -14.10
CA THR A 84 -13.00 19.82 -13.47
C THR A 84 -14.13 18.87 -13.07
N MET A 85 -14.53 17.96 -13.96
CA MET A 85 -15.60 16.98 -13.65
C MET A 85 -15.21 15.99 -12.55
N ALA A 86 -13.93 15.62 -12.41
CA ALA A 86 -13.49 14.68 -11.38
C ALA A 86 -13.68 15.19 -9.94
N TYR A 87 -13.86 16.50 -9.75
CA TYR A 87 -14.07 17.15 -8.44
C TYR A 87 -15.54 17.51 -8.16
N HIS A 88 -16.47 17.17 -9.07
CA HIS A 88 -17.91 17.41 -8.95
C HIS A 88 -18.68 16.10 -8.74
#